data_AF-A0A9P5XQB6-F1
#
_entry.id   AF-A0A9P5XQB6-F1
#
_cell.length_a   1.000
_cell.length_b   1.000
_cell.length_c   1.000
_cell.angle_alpha   90.00
_cell.angle_beta   90.00
_cell.angle_gamma   90.00
#
_symmetry.space_group_name_H-M   'P 1'
#
loop_
_entity.id
_entity.type
_entity.pdbx_description
1 polymer ?
#
loop_
_entity_poly.entity_id
_entity_poly.type
_entity_poly.pdbx_seq_one_letter_code
_entity_poly.pdbx_strand_id
1 'polypeptide(L)'
;MRGVWGFFLAPGGGYSVPFTILYDIWKDNPDKWTETLQSIENTYLDLLVDGSQDMKSFESCESVRDSVREELHRNYPTIFPLGHAGTSVGQLAYYMLEPEAYNATLQAVCSKYNYEDMEVDEIHAYFVHTANISLGSSTQDWIDPFEYPMGQTCQECPKYNHIPKTLVLEYPHTNIETSHQIKSVVNRKPNSLYLRGIIYHGDNHFTSRIISRKGQIWYHDGMLTKETCIEDGTLEDMSNEELKECQGKDLILAVYSQV
;
A
#
# COMPACT_ATOMS: atom_id res chain seq x y z
N MET A 1 -8.61 -5.22 -25.47
CA MET A 1 -9.36 -6.15 -24.59
C MET A 1 -10.03 -5.30 -23.52
N ARG A 2 -11.36 -5.29 -23.47
CA ARG A 2 -12.12 -4.63 -22.40
C ARG A 2 -11.97 -5.50 -21.15
N GLY A 3 -11.05 -5.13 -20.26
CA GLY A 3 -10.78 -5.88 -19.04
C GLY A 3 -11.83 -5.57 -17.99
N VAL A 4 -12.45 -6.61 -17.46
CA VAL A 4 -13.18 -6.56 -16.19
C VAL A 4 -12.11 -6.36 -15.11
N TRP A 5 -12.22 -5.28 -14.34
CA TRP A 5 -11.17 -4.83 -13.39
C TRP A 5 -11.72 -4.52 -12.00
N GLY A 6 -13.04 -4.47 -11.79
CA GLY A 6 -13.65 -4.30 -10.48
C GLY A 6 -14.16 -5.65 -9.98
N PHE A 7 -13.60 -6.17 -8.90
CA PHE A 7 -13.92 -7.53 -8.46
C PHE A 7 -14.47 -7.60 -7.03
N PHE A 8 -14.54 -6.51 -6.28
CA PHE A 8 -14.98 -6.55 -4.88
C PHE A 8 -16.16 -5.58 -4.62
N LEU A 9 -17.40 -6.05 -4.44
CA LEU A 9 -18.58 -5.21 -4.07
C LEU A 9 -19.35 -5.77 -2.85
N ALA A 10 -20.14 -4.93 -2.18
CA ALA A 10 -21.02 -5.17 -1.00
C ALA A 10 -20.59 -4.40 0.29
N PRO A 11 -21.47 -4.25 1.31
CA PRO A 11 -21.34 -3.24 2.36
C PRO A 11 -20.09 -3.51 3.20
N GLY A 12 -19.09 -2.65 3.00
CA GLY A 12 -17.70 -2.83 3.40
C GLY A 12 -16.72 -2.15 2.44
N GLY A 13 -17.14 -1.07 1.76
CA GLY A 13 -16.44 -0.48 0.62
C GLY A 13 -14.96 -0.12 0.84
N GLY A 14 -14.52 0.05 2.10
CA GLY A 14 -13.12 0.24 2.45
C GLY A 14 -12.20 -0.94 2.11
N TYR A 15 -12.70 -2.18 2.08
CA TYR A 15 -11.87 -3.36 1.76
C TYR A 15 -11.69 -3.55 0.26
N SER A 16 -12.72 -3.23 -0.53
CA SER A 16 -12.74 -3.46 -1.97
C SER A 16 -11.65 -2.71 -2.72
N VAL A 17 -11.34 -1.51 -2.25
CA VAL A 17 -10.39 -0.59 -2.89
C VAL A 17 -8.94 -1.11 -2.82
N PRO A 18 -8.34 -1.34 -1.64
CA PRO A 18 -6.98 -1.88 -1.55
C PRO A 18 -6.86 -3.28 -2.18
N PHE A 19 -7.90 -4.11 -2.08
CA PHE A 19 -7.84 -5.49 -2.62
C PHE A 19 -7.84 -5.48 -4.16
N THR A 20 -8.55 -4.55 -4.79
CA THR A 20 -8.52 -4.41 -6.25
C THR A 20 -7.12 -4.04 -6.74
N ILE A 21 -6.42 -3.15 -6.03
CA ILE A 21 -5.03 -2.77 -6.36
C ILE A 21 -4.08 -3.96 -6.19
N LEU A 22 -4.16 -4.66 -5.04
CA LEU A 22 -3.31 -5.84 -4.78
C LEU A 22 -3.58 -6.97 -5.80
N TYR A 23 -4.84 -7.16 -6.19
CA TYR A 23 -5.21 -8.12 -7.23
C TYR A 23 -4.66 -7.74 -8.60
N ASP A 24 -4.68 -6.45 -9.00
CA ASP A 24 -4.04 -6.00 -10.26
C ASP A 24 -2.53 -6.30 -10.26
N ILE A 25 -1.87 -6.03 -9.14
CA ILE A 25 -0.44 -6.34 -8.95
C ILE A 25 -0.22 -7.85 -9.12
N TRP A 26 -0.99 -8.68 -8.41
CA TRP A 26 -0.86 -10.13 -8.45
C TRP A 26 -1.12 -10.71 -9.85
N LYS A 27 -2.24 -10.32 -10.48
CA LYS A 27 -2.68 -10.76 -11.82
C LYS A 27 -1.62 -10.55 -12.89
N ASP A 28 -0.81 -9.51 -12.74
CA ASP A 28 0.17 -9.10 -13.70
C ASP A 28 1.41 -10.03 -13.74
N ASN A 29 1.72 -10.73 -12.63
CA ASN A 29 2.60 -11.90 -12.63
C ASN A 29 2.27 -12.84 -11.43
N PRO A 30 1.28 -13.75 -11.58
CA PRO A 30 0.75 -14.53 -10.47
C PRO A 30 1.80 -15.38 -9.75
N ASP A 31 2.73 -15.99 -10.49
CA ASP A 31 3.79 -16.84 -9.91
C ASP A 31 4.70 -16.01 -8.99
N LYS A 32 5.24 -14.90 -9.51
CA LYS A 32 6.12 -13.99 -8.74
C LYS A 32 5.42 -13.41 -7.53
N TRP A 33 4.17 -12.97 -7.70
CA TRP A 33 3.44 -12.25 -6.66
C TRP A 33 2.84 -13.17 -5.62
N THR A 34 2.51 -14.41 -5.95
CA THR A 34 2.20 -15.45 -4.97
C THR A 34 3.38 -15.65 -4.03
N GLU A 35 4.57 -15.96 -4.58
CA GLU A 35 5.79 -16.16 -3.79
C GLU A 35 6.12 -14.92 -2.94
N THR A 36 6.00 -13.73 -3.54
CA THR A 36 6.32 -12.47 -2.87
C THR A 36 5.37 -12.13 -1.73
N LEU A 37 4.05 -12.24 -1.93
CA LEU A 37 3.08 -11.88 -0.90
C LEU A 37 3.04 -12.92 0.22
N GLN A 38 3.15 -14.21 -0.10
CA GLN A 38 3.24 -15.27 0.90
C GLN A 38 4.54 -15.21 1.72
N SER A 39 5.63 -14.69 1.15
CA SER A 39 6.89 -14.47 1.91
C SER A 39 6.79 -13.38 2.98
N ILE A 40 5.69 -12.62 3.03
CA ILE A 40 5.41 -11.69 4.12
C ILE A 40 4.99 -12.48 5.38
N GLU A 41 4.56 -13.74 5.23
CA GLU A 41 4.09 -14.59 6.33
C GLU A 41 2.95 -13.89 7.09
N ASN A 42 1.90 -13.48 6.37
CA ASN A 42 0.74 -12.82 6.94
C ASN A 42 -0.54 -13.55 6.51
N THR A 43 -1.26 -14.09 7.49
CA THR A 43 -2.46 -14.90 7.28
C THR A 43 -3.52 -14.19 6.41
N TYR A 44 -3.68 -12.86 6.53
CA TYR A 44 -4.68 -12.12 5.75
C TYR A 44 -4.30 -11.98 4.28
N LEU A 45 -3.00 -11.80 4.00
CA LEU A 45 -2.48 -11.82 2.63
C LEU A 45 -2.56 -13.22 2.03
N ASP A 46 -2.26 -14.25 2.79
CA ASP A 46 -2.34 -15.64 2.32
C ASP A 46 -3.77 -15.98 1.89
N LEU A 47 -4.77 -15.62 2.70
CA LEU A 47 -6.18 -15.77 2.33
C LEU A 47 -6.54 -15.03 1.03
N LEU A 48 -6.00 -13.82 0.84
CA LEU A 48 -6.23 -13.04 -0.38
C LEU A 48 -5.57 -13.70 -1.60
N VAL A 49 -4.33 -14.18 -1.46
CA VAL A 49 -3.55 -14.81 -2.54
C VAL A 49 -4.14 -16.16 -2.94
N ASP A 50 -4.39 -17.04 -1.97
CA ASP A 50 -4.97 -18.35 -2.20
C ASP A 50 -6.36 -18.19 -2.83
N GLY A 51 -7.16 -17.27 -2.28
CA GLY A 51 -8.43 -16.88 -2.86
C GLY A 51 -8.31 -16.42 -4.31
N SER A 52 -7.30 -15.59 -4.62
CA SER A 52 -7.07 -15.06 -5.98
C SER A 52 -6.72 -16.14 -7.00
N GLN A 53 -5.99 -17.19 -6.59
CA GLN A 53 -5.69 -18.33 -7.45
C GLN A 53 -6.95 -19.11 -7.85
N ASP A 54 -7.92 -19.20 -6.96
CA ASP A 54 -9.18 -19.92 -7.16
C ASP A 54 -10.29 -19.07 -7.79
N MET A 55 -10.06 -17.77 -8.00
CA MET A 55 -11.04 -16.86 -8.59
C MET A 55 -11.38 -17.25 -10.02
N LYS A 56 -12.64 -17.65 -10.24
CA LYS A 56 -13.21 -17.97 -11.57
C LYS A 56 -14.29 -16.99 -12.00
N SER A 57 -14.76 -16.15 -11.08
CA SER A 57 -15.91 -15.27 -11.26
C SER A 57 -15.87 -14.07 -10.30
N PHE A 58 -16.79 -13.12 -10.50
CA PHE A 58 -16.97 -11.99 -9.60
C PHE A 58 -17.45 -12.42 -8.20
N GLU A 59 -18.37 -13.38 -8.10
CA GLU A 59 -18.88 -13.89 -6.82
C GLU A 59 -17.75 -14.51 -5.97
N SER A 60 -16.76 -15.15 -6.61
CA SER A 60 -15.58 -15.67 -5.89
C SER A 60 -14.72 -14.54 -5.31
N CYS A 61 -14.69 -13.37 -5.93
CA CYS A 61 -13.90 -12.25 -5.43
C CYS A 61 -14.52 -11.62 -4.18
N GLU A 62 -15.85 -11.43 -4.16
CA GLU A 62 -16.56 -11.00 -2.94
C GLU A 62 -16.35 -12.00 -1.79
N SER A 63 -16.42 -13.30 -2.09
CA SER A 63 -16.17 -14.36 -1.10
C SER A 63 -14.76 -14.30 -0.51
N VAL A 64 -13.73 -14.04 -1.34
CA VAL A 64 -12.35 -13.91 -0.86
C VAL A 64 -12.19 -12.69 0.03
N ARG A 65 -12.75 -11.54 -0.37
CA ARG A 65 -12.75 -10.35 0.49
C ARG A 65 -13.44 -10.62 1.82
N ASP A 66 -14.62 -11.22 1.78
CA ASP A 66 -15.41 -11.47 2.98
C ASP A 66 -14.70 -12.45 3.92
N SER A 67 -13.96 -13.43 3.38
CA SER A 67 -13.10 -14.32 4.17
C SER A 67 -11.99 -13.55 4.90
N VAL A 68 -11.28 -12.65 4.20
CA VAL A 68 -10.25 -11.79 4.82
C VAL A 68 -10.88 -10.88 5.88
N ARG A 69 -12.04 -10.29 5.60
CA ARG A 69 -12.76 -9.41 6.53
C ARG A 69 -13.20 -10.16 7.79
N GLU A 70 -13.74 -11.37 7.65
CA GLU A 70 -14.14 -12.21 8.77
C GLU A 70 -12.96 -12.60 9.65
N GLU A 71 -11.81 -12.92 9.05
CA GLU A 71 -10.59 -13.24 9.79
C GLU A 71 -10.06 -12.02 10.55
N LEU A 72 -10.00 -10.85 9.90
CA LEU A 72 -9.62 -9.59 10.54
C LEU A 72 -10.56 -9.22 11.70
N HIS A 73 -11.87 -9.38 11.51
CA HIS A 73 -12.85 -9.15 12.59
C HIS A 73 -12.66 -10.14 13.75
N ARG A 74 -12.40 -11.42 13.45
CA ARG A 74 -12.19 -12.44 14.48
C ARG A 74 -11.01 -12.10 15.39
N ASN A 75 -9.91 -11.63 14.80
CA ASN A 75 -8.69 -11.30 15.55
C ASN A 75 -8.73 -9.90 16.17
N TYR A 76 -9.35 -8.92 15.50
CA TYR A 76 -9.40 -7.52 15.94
C TYR A 76 -10.80 -6.92 15.81
N PRO A 77 -11.80 -7.39 16.57
CA PRO A 77 -13.21 -7.04 16.37
C PRO A 77 -13.53 -5.56 16.59
N THR A 78 -12.74 -4.87 17.42
CA THR A 78 -12.87 -3.43 17.69
C THR A 78 -12.31 -2.58 16.55
N ILE A 79 -11.26 -3.05 15.88
CA ILE A 79 -10.59 -2.34 14.78
C ILE A 79 -11.33 -2.57 13.47
N PHE A 80 -11.77 -3.82 13.25
CA PHE A 80 -12.49 -4.25 12.06
C PHE A 80 -13.90 -4.73 12.43
N PRO A 81 -14.82 -3.83 12.81
CA PRO A 81 -16.19 -4.20 13.16
C PRO A 81 -16.99 -4.68 11.94
N LEU A 82 -17.88 -5.65 12.14
CA LEU A 82 -18.86 -6.04 11.12
C LEU A 82 -20.06 -5.09 11.09
N GLY A 83 -20.72 -4.99 9.94
CA GLY A 83 -21.93 -4.20 9.74
C GLY A 83 -21.67 -2.85 9.08
N HIS A 84 -22.35 -1.80 9.55
CA HIS A 84 -22.29 -0.45 8.97
C HIS A 84 -21.23 0.45 9.60
N ALA A 85 -20.46 -0.05 10.57
CA ALA A 85 -19.33 0.68 11.13
C ALA A 85 -18.22 0.75 10.07
N GLY A 86 -17.68 1.95 9.83
CA GLY A 86 -16.58 2.15 8.88
C GLY A 86 -15.30 1.46 9.34
N THR A 87 -14.42 1.15 8.38
CA THR A 87 -13.06 0.67 8.64
C THR A 87 -12.05 1.71 8.15
N SER A 88 -10.89 1.78 8.81
CA SER A 88 -9.75 2.54 8.27
C SER A 88 -9.02 1.71 7.22
N VAL A 89 -8.85 2.25 6.01
CA VAL A 89 -8.05 1.62 4.96
C VAL A 89 -6.56 1.67 5.28
N GLY A 90 -6.10 2.65 6.06
CA GLY A 90 -4.73 2.72 6.58
C GLY A 90 -4.44 1.58 7.56
N GLN A 91 -5.35 1.34 8.53
CA GLN A 91 -5.22 0.21 9.44
C GLN A 91 -5.31 -1.13 8.68
N LEU A 92 -6.22 -1.24 7.71
CA LEU A 92 -6.31 -2.43 6.86
C LEU A 92 -4.98 -2.71 6.14
N ALA A 93 -4.40 -1.70 5.48
CA ALA A 93 -3.12 -1.85 4.80
C ALA A 93 -1.97 -2.21 5.77
N TYR A 94 -1.93 -1.59 6.95
CA TYR A 94 -0.97 -1.90 7.99
C TYR A 94 -1.04 -3.38 8.41
N TYR A 95 -2.22 -3.85 8.85
CA TYR A 95 -2.38 -5.22 9.36
C TYR A 95 -2.18 -6.30 8.29
N MET A 96 -2.42 -5.99 7.02
CA MET A 96 -2.15 -6.92 5.92
C MET A 96 -0.67 -6.98 5.56
N LEU A 97 0.07 -5.87 5.71
CA LEU A 97 1.49 -5.79 5.32
C LEU A 97 2.45 -5.91 6.50
N GLU A 98 1.94 -6.24 7.68
CA GLU A 98 2.71 -6.56 8.88
C GLU A 98 3.17 -8.03 8.82
N PRO A 99 4.49 -8.31 8.76
CA PRO A 99 4.97 -9.68 8.76
C PRO A 99 4.95 -10.30 10.16
N GLU A 100 4.94 -11.63 10.23
CA GLU A 100 5.07 -12.36 11.49
C GLU A 100 6.54 -12.45 11.99
N ALA A 101 7.51 -12.28 11.09
CA ALA A 101 8.94 -12.38 11.39
C ALA A 101 9.67 -11.03 11.32
N TYR A 102 10.79 -10.91 12.06
CA TYR A 102 11.66 -9.74 12.04
C TYR A 102 12.13 -9.42 10.61
N ASN A 103 11.90 -8.18 10.18
CA ASN A 103 12.19 -7.74 8.81
C ASN A 103 12.95 -6.40 8.74
N ALA A 104 13.20 -5.77 9.89
CA ALA A 104 13.98 -4.54 10.01
C ALA A 104 14.90 -4.60 11.24
N THR A 105 15.89 -3.71 11.27
CA THR A 105 16.67 -3.39 12.45
C THR A 105 16.46 -1.94 12.83
N LEU A 106 16.28 -1.66 14.12
CA LEU A 106 16.24 -0.31 14.66
C LEU A 106 17.60 0.03 15.24
N GLN A 107 18.12 1.21 14.88
CA GLN A 107 19.33 1.74 15.48
C GLN A 107 19.14 3.23 15.76
N ALA A 108 19.43 3.65 16.99
CA ALA A 108 19.53 5.06 17.33
C ALA A 108 20.93 5.57 16.95
N VAL A 109 20.97 6.53 16.03
CA VAL A 109 22.23 7.16 15.61
C VAL A 109 22.16 8.65 15.89
N CYS A 110 23.22 9.18 16.50
CA CYS A 110 23.32 10.57 16.86
C CYS A 110 24.58 11.22 16.31
N SER A 111 24.44 11.83 15.13
CA SER A 111 25.53 12.53 14.41
C SER A 111 26.19 13.64 15.24
N LYS A 112 25.43 14.28 16.15
CA LYS A 112 25.96 15.33 17.02
C LYS A 112 26.95 14.82 18.08
N TYR A 113 26.70 13.63 18.62
CA TYR A 113 27.51 13.05 19.70
C TYR A 113 28.41 11.90 19.22
N ASN A 114 28.40 11.59 17.92
CA ASN A 114 29.06 10.42 17.33
C ASN A 114 28.73 9.14 18.13
N TYR A 115 27.45 9.00 18.48
CA TYR A 115 26.90 7.89 19.26
C TYR A 115 26.07 7.01 18.32
N GLU A 116 26.27 5.71 18.45
CA GLU A 116 25.50 4.67 17.78
C GLU A 116 25.10 3.66 18.86
N ASP A 117 23.80 3.41 18.97
CA ASP A 117 23.29 2.37 19.87
C ASP A 117 23.41 0.98 19.22
N MET A 118 23.12 -0.06 20.01
CA MET A 118 23.01 -1.42 19.52
C MET A 118 21.85 -1.54 18.53
N GLU A 119 22.07 -2.28 17.44
CA GLU A 119 21.00 -2.67 16.52
C GLU A 119 20.06 -3.66 17.21
N VAL A 120 18.75 -3.41 17.12
CA VAL A 120 17.70 -4.29 17.64
C VAL A 120 16.85 -4.79 16.48
N ASP A 121 16.64 -6.11 16.38
CA ASP A 121 15.73 -6.68 15.39
C ASP A 121 14.28 -6.29 15.71
N GLU A 122 13.55 -5.79 14.70
CA GLU A 122 12.18 -5.34 14.83
C GLU A 122 11.28 -5.82 13.68
N ILE A 123 9.98 -5.90 13.98
CA ILE A 123 8.93 -6.14 13.00
C ILE A 123 8.38 -4.77 12.60
N HIS A 124 8.42 -4.48 11.31
CA HIS A 124 7.89 -3.28 10.71
C HIS A 124 6.98 -3.65 9.54
N ALA A 125 5.72 -3.22 9.58
CA ALA A 125 4.83 -3.39 8.45
C ALA A 125 5.41 -2.71 7.20
N TYR A 126 5.17 -3.26 6.01
CA TYR A 126 5.51 -2.63 4.73
C TYR A 126 4.52 -1.48 4.40
N PHE A 127 4.35 -0.60 5.38
CA PHE A 127 3.45 0.54 5.45
C PHE A 127 4.18 1.70 6.13
N VAL A 128 4.21 2.88 5.51
CA VAL A 128 4.88 4.06 6.06
C VAL A 128 3.86 5.11 6.43
N HIS A 129 3.81 5.46 7.72
CA HIS A 129 3.04 6.59 8.22
C HIS A 129 3.90 7.86 8.21
N THR A 130 3.49 8.83 7.40
CA THR A 130 4.36 9.97 7.05
C THR A 130 4.18 11.18 7.97
N ALA A 131 3.19 11.16 8.87
CA ALA A 131 3.00 12.24 9.84
C ALA A 131 4.18 12.39 10.82
N ASN A 132 5.05 11.37 10.91
CA ASN A 132 6.24 11.35 11.76
C ASN A 132 7.55 11.67 11.01
N ILE A 133 7.52 11.92 9.69
CA ILE A 133 8.70 12.18 8.87
C ILE A 133 8.72 13.66 8.47
N SER A 134 9.74 14.41 8.88
CA SER A 134 9.87 15.81 8.47
C SER A 134 10.46 15.97 7.06
N LEU A 135 9.67 16.59 6.18
CA LEU A 135 10.07 17.60 5.17
C LEU A 135 10.78 17.14 3.88
N GLY A 136 10.28 16.07 3.27
CA GLY A 136 10.42 15.88 1.82
C GLY A 136 9.41 16.72 1.03
N SER A 137 9.79 17.20 -0.16
CA SER A 137 8.82 17.78 -1.12
C SER A 137 8.08 16.71 -1.93
N SER A 138 8.58 15.48 -1.93
CA SER A 138 8.04 14.35 -2.68
C SER A 138 8.09 13.03 -1.89
N THR A 139 7.35 12.01 -2.32
CA THR A 139 7.39 10.68 -1.71
C THR A 139 8.74 9.96 -1.84
N GLN A 140 9.57 10.32 -2.83
CA GLN A 140 10.94 9.81 -2.94
C GLN A 140 11.76 10.17 -1.69
N ASP A 141 11.58 11.39 -1.20
CA ASP A 141 12.31 11.93 -0.05
C ASP A 141 11.95 11.22 1.27
N TRP A 142 10.91 10.39 1.28
CA TRP A 142 10.52 9.59 2.45
C TRP A 142 11.25 8.26 2.54
N ILE A 143 11.92 7.84 1.45
CA ILE A 143 12.69 6.59 1.41
C ILE A 143 14.20 6.85 1.58
N ASP A 144 14.66 8.07 1.33
CA ASP A 144 16.05 8.47 1.58
C ASP A 144 16.47 8.46 3.07
N PRO A 145 15.59 8.70 4.08
CA PRO A 145 15.92 8.56 5.50
C PRO A 145 16.23 7.13 5.94
N PHE A 146 15.93 6.12 5.10
CA PHE A 146 16.38 4.73 5.33
C PHE A 146 17.89 4.56 5.11
N GLU A 147 18.58 5.58 4.58
CA GLU A 147 20.02 5.52 4.30
C GLU A 147 20.87 6.31 5.31
N TYR A 148 20.45 7.47 5.86
CA TYR A 148 21.21 8.22 6.90
C TYR A 148 20.36 9.22 7.71
N PRO A 149 20.61 9.41 9.02
CA PRO A 149 19.98 10.48 9.80
C PRO A 149 20.56 11.85 9.45
N MET A 150 19.83 12.63 8.65
CA MET A 150 20.11 14.04 8.46
C MET A 150 19.40 14.87 9.55
N GLY A 151 20.08 15.08 10.67
CA GLY A 151 19.56 15.92 11.76
C GLY A 151 20.55 16.17 12.89
N GLN A 152 20.37 17.29 13.60
CA GLN A 152 21.11 17.61 14.84
C GLN A 152 20.57 16.88 16.09
N THR A 153 19.47 16.14 15.93
CA THR A 153 18.78 15.37 16.97
C THR A 153 19.03 13.88 16.76
N CYS A 154 19.25 13.13 17.84
CA CYS A 154 19.35 11.68 17.78
C CYS A 154 18.00 11.13 17.27
N GLN A 155 18.02 10.33 16.21
CA GLN A 155 16.83 9.73 15.60
C GLN A 155 16.98 8.21 15.58
N GLU A 156 15.89 7.53 15.90
CA GLU A 156 15.72 6.10 15.70
C GLU A 156 15.22 5.91 14.26
N CYS A 157 16.04 5.27 13.43
CA CYS A 157 15.71 5.01 12.04
C CYS A 157 15.57 3.49 11.84
N PRO A 158 14.38 2.97 11.58
CA PRO A 158 14.24 1.57 11.23
C PRO A 158 14.88 1.36 9.85
N LYS A 159 15.69 0.32 9.73
CA LYS A 159 16.37 -0.08 8.50
C LYS A 159 15.87 -1.45 8.10
N TYR A 160 15.12 -1.52 7.01
CA TYR A 160 14.68 -2.81 6.49
C TYR A 160 15.88 -3.67 6.07
N ASN A 161 15.84 -4.94 6.47
CA ASN A 161 16.87 -5.93 6.11
C ASN A 161 16.88 -6.18 4.59
N HIS A 162 15.69 -6.08 3.98
CA HIS A 162 15.47 -6.18 2.55
C HIS A 162 14.45 -5.13 2.11
N ILE A 163 14.62 -4.58 0.90
CA ILE A 163 13.63 -3.65 0.36
C ILE A 163 12.31 -4.40 0.13
N PRO A 164 11.17 -3.89 0.64
CA PRO A 164 9.87 -4.45 0.33
C PRO A 164 9.66 -4.54 -1.18
N LYS A 165 9.13 -5.68 -1.65
CA LYS A 165 8.68 -5.78 -3.04
C LYS A 165 7.37 -5.01 -3.27
N THR A 166 6.59 -4.77 -2.21
CA THR A 166 5.39 -3.92 -2.17
C THR A 166 5.43 -3.02 -0.94
N LEU A 167 5.08 -1.76 -1.09
CA LEU A 167 5.09 -0.75 -0.03
C LEU A 167 3.85 0.12 -0.13
N VAL A 168 3.23 0.43 1.01
CA VAL A 168 2.14 1.40 1.08
C VAL A 168 2.61 2.65 1.80
N LEU A 169 2.33 3.82 1.23
CA LEU A 169 2.62 5.11 1.83
C LEU A 169 1.30 5.77 2.22
N GLU A 170 1.13 6.12 3.49
CA GLU A 170 0.01 6.93 3.94
C GLU A 170 0.34 8.40 3.82
N TYR A 171 -0.52 9.16 3.15
CA TYR A 171 -0.26 10.56 2.86
C TYR A 171 -0.71 11.45 4.01
N PRO A 172 0.12 12.43 4.38
CA PRO A 172 -0.31 13.47 5.27
C PRO A 172 -1.15 14.47 4.46
N HIS A 173 -2.03 15.23 5.14
CA HIS A 173 -2.82 16.30 4.52
C HIS A 173 -1.94 17.54 4.22
N THR A 174 -0.76 17.34 3.63
CA THR A 174 0.23 18.38 3.31
C THR A 174 0.61 18.31 1.83
N ASN A 175 1.21 19.40 1.33
CA ASN A 175 1.49 19.55 -0.09
C ASN A 175 2.74 18.77 -0.53
N ILE A 176 2.63 17.45 -0.67
CA ILE A 176 3.74 16.56 -1.05
C ILE A 176 3.49 15.93 -2.41
N GLU A 177 4.50 15.98 -3.29
CA GLU A 177 4.41 15.42 -4.63
C GLU A 177 4.42 13.89 -4.63
N THR A 178 3.54 13.30 -5.44
CA THR A 178 3.46 11.85 -5.64
C THR A 178 4.47 11.40 -6.67
N SER A 179 5.54 10.75 -6.25
CA SER A 179 6.55 10.22 -7.17
C SER A 179 6.00 9.01 -7.92
N HIS A 180 6.13 8.96 -9.25
CA HIS A 180 5.71 7.81 -10.05
C HIS A 180 6.59 6.57 -9.80
N GLN A 181 7.84 6.80 -9.41
CA GLN A 181 8.83 5.80 -9.09
C GLN A 181 9.60 6.24 -7.86
N ILE A 182 9.86 5.30 -6.97
CA ILE A 182 10.76 5.47 -5.84
C ILE A 182 11.98 4.59 -6.05
N LYS A 183 13.17 5.19 -5.97
CA LYS A 183 14.46 4.53 -6.14
C LYS A 183 15.14 4.44 -4.78
N SER A 184 15.77 3.31 -4.50
CA SER A 184 16.54 3.08 -3.26
C SER A 184 17.73 2.17 -3.54
N VAL A 185 18.80 2.27 -2.74
CA VAL A 185 20.01 1.46 -2.90
C VAL A 185 20.34 0.73 -1.59
N VAL A 186 19.63 -0.38 -1.32
CA VAL A 186 19.99 -1.26 -0.19
C VAL A 186 21.09 -2.24 -0.60
N ASN A 187 22.12 -2.36 0.24
CA ASN A 187 23.25 -3.26 0.05
C ASN A 187 23.93 -3.12 -1.34
N ARG A 188 24.07 -1.87 -1.81
CA ARG A 188 24.66 -1.50 -3.13
C ARG A 188 23.89 -2.05 -4.34
N LYS A 189 22.67 -2.54 -4.15
CA LYS A 189 21.79 -2.98 -5.23
C LYS A 189 20.74 -1.90 -5.48
N PRO A 190 20.66 -1.34 -6.70
CA PRO A 190 19.59 -0.41 -7.04
C PRO A 190 18.27 -1.17 -7.08
N ASN A 191 17.27 -0.60 -6.43
CA ASN A 191 15.91 -1.11 -6.39
C ASN A 191 14.96 0.00 -6.80
N SER A 192 13.83 -0.39 -7.39
CA SER A 192 12.83 0.55 -7.87
C SER A 192 11.43 0.02 -7.59
N LEU A 193 10.65 0.88 -6.95
CA LEU A 193 9.25 0.69 -6.68
C LEU A 193 8.47 1.65 -7.56
N TYR A 194 7.43 1.16 -8.22
CA TYR A 194 6.61 1.94 -9.15
C TYR A 194 5.23 2.10 -8.58
N LEU A 195 4.64 3.27 -8.76
CA LEU A 195 3.28 3.54 -8.32
C LEU A 195 2.30 2.63 -9.06
N ARG A 196 1.55 1.82 -8.30
CA ARG A 196 0.61 0.81 -8.81
C ARG A 196 -0.84 1.10 -8.44
N GLY A 197 -1.06 1.90 -7.42
CA GLY A 197 -2.40 2.35 -7.11
C GLY A 197 -2.43 3.54 -6.18
N ILE A 198 -3.53 4.26 -6.23
CA ILE A 198 -3.82 5.39 -5.35
C ILE A 198 -5.19 5.16 -4.76
N ILE A 199 -5.32 5.40 -3.46
CA ILE A 199 -6.58 5.33 -2.71
C ILE A 199 -6.95 6.75 -2.29
N TYR A 200 -8.18 7.13 -2.61
CA TYR A 200 -8.76 8.43 -2.31
C TYR A 200 -9.89 8.28 -1.29
N HIS A 201 -10.12 9.31 -0.48
CA HIS A 201 -11.22 9.38 0.46
C HIS A 201 -11.88 10.76 0.45
N GLY A 202 -13.21 10.75 0.47
CA GLY A 202 -14.05 11.93 0.56
C GLY A 202 -15.52 11.52 0.64
N ASP A 203 -16.35 12.33 1.28
CA ASP A 203 -17.79 12.05 1.46
C ASP A 203 -18.10 10.67 2.10
N ASN A 204 -17.26 10.23 3.04
CA ASN A 204 -17.32 8.91 3.69
C ASN A 204 -17.26 7.73 2.70
N HIS A 205 -16.55 7.92 1.58
CA HIS A 205 -16.43 6.93 0.52
C HIS A 205 -15.00 6.83 0.03
N PHE A 206 -14.53 5.61 -0.18
CA PHE A 206 -13.19 5.33 -0.70
C PHE A 206 -13.26 4.99 -2.18
N THR A 207 -12.33 5.53 -2.96
CA THR A 207 -12.17 5.21 -4.38
C THR A 207 -10.69 4.98 -4.69
N SER A 208 -10.38 4.44 -5.86
CA SER A 208 -8.99 4.23 -6.27
C SER A 208 -8.74 4.51 -7.73
N ARG A 209 -7.46 4.78 -8.02
CA ARG A 209 -6.87 4.56 -9.33
C ARG A 209 -5.95 3.37 -9.29
N ILE A 210 -6.11 2.48 -10.27
CA ILE A 210 -5.25 1.31 -10.50
C ILE A 210 -4.33 1.67 -11.66
N ILE A 211 -3.03 1.43 -11.49
CA ILE A 211 -2.00 1.82 -12.45
C ILE A 211 -1.26 0.56 -12.90
N SER A 212 -1.35 0.24 -14.19
CA SER A 212 -0.64 -0.91 -14.76
C SER A 212 0.87 -0.67 -14.87
N ARG A 213 1.64 -1.74 -15.14
CA ARG A 213 3.06 -1.64 -15.52
C ARG A 213 3.36 -0.63 -16.64
N LYS A 214 2.39 -0.39 -17.52
CA LYS A 214 2.53 0.49 -18.69
C LYS A 214 2.07 1.92 -18.39
N GLY A 215 1.71 2.22 -17.15
CA GLY A 215 1.22 3.53 -16.74
C GLY A 215 -0.21 3.84 -17.19
N GLN A 216 -0.98 2.91 -17.78
CA GLN A 216 -2.41 3.12 -17.97
C GLN A 216 -3.12 3.15 -16.61
N ILE A 217 -4.07 4.07 -16.47
CA ILE A 217 -4.82 4.33 -15.24
C ILE A 217 -6.27 3.89 -15.43
N TRP A 218 -6.81 3.20 -14.42
CA TRP A 218 -8.25 2.94 -14.33
C TRP A 218 -8.79 3.39 -12.98
N TYR A 219 -9.87 4.19 -13.02
CA TYR A 219 -10.63 4.62 -11.86
C TYR A 219 -11.61 3.53 -11.41
N HIS A 220 -11.66 3.29 -10.11
CA HIS A 220 -12.56 2.35 -9.46
C HIS A 220 -13.22 3.01 -8.27
N ASP A 221 -14.54 3.13 -8.32
CA ASP A 221 -15.31 3.79 -7.28
C ASP A 221 -15.61 2.87 -6.10
N GLY A 222 -15.55 1.55 -6.25
CA GLY A 222 -15.90 0.60 -5.17
C GLY A 222 -17.39 0.55 -4.82
N MET A 223 -18.21 1.51 -5.25
CA MET A 223 -19.68 1.49 -5.11
C MET A 223 -20.40 1.68 -6.44
N LEU A 224 -20.09 2.76 -7.18
CA LEU A 224 -20.84 3.14 -8.39
C LEU A 224 -20.41 2.39 -9.64
N THR A 225 -19.11 2.17 -9.83
CA THR A 225 -18.57 1.54 -11.05
C THR A 225 -18.74 0.02 -11.05
N LYS A 226 -19.23 -0.55 -9.94
CA LYS A 226 -19.46 -1.98 -9.75
C LYS A 226 -18.24 -2.81 -10.20
N GLU A 227 -18.44 -3.69 -11.16
CA GLU A 227 -17.46 -4.67 -11.64
C GLU A 227 -16.45 -4.07 -12.64
N THR A 228 -16.62 -2.79 -12.96
CA THR A 228 -15.87 -2.12 -14.01
C THR A 228 -14.98 -1.06 -13.42
N CYS A 229 -13.77 -0.96 -13.97
CA CYS A 229 -12.97 0.23 -13.80
C CYS A 229 -13.11 1.08 -15.06
N ILE A 230 -13.10 2.39 -14.88
CA ILE A 230 -13.23 3.37 -15.95
C ILE A 230 -11.83 3.78 -16.37
N GLU A 231 -11.52 3.76 -17.66
CA GLU A 231 -10.24 4.26 -18.16
C GLU A 231 -10.08 5.74 -17.81
N ASP A 232 -8.94 6.09 -17.20
CA ASP A 232 -8.69 7.40 -16.59
C ASP A 232 -7.32 7.96 -17.00
N GLY A 233 -6.93 7.70 -18.25
CA GLY A 233 -5.72 8.24 -18.88
C GLY A 233 -4.44 7.46 -18.58
N THR A 234 -3.31 8.17 -18.60
CA THR A 234 -1.99 7.62 -18.35
C THR A 234 -1.25 8.40 -17.27
N LEU A 235 -0.36 7.72 -16.55
CA LEU A 235 0.45 8.31 -15.49
C LEU A 235 1.42 9.37 -16.03
N GLU A 236 1.86 9.27 -17.28
CA GLU A 236 2.76 10.26 -17.90
C GLU A 236 2.05 11.59 -18.17
N ASP A 237 0.74 11.56 -18.44
CA ASP A 237 -0.05 12.74 -18.78
C ASP A 237 -0.67 13.43 -17.55
N MET A 238 -0.65 12.77 -16.38
CA MET A 238 -1.33 13.24 -15.19
C MET A 238 -0.46 14.20 -14.38
N SER A 239 -1.03 15.35 -14.03
CA SER A 239 -0.38 16.32 -13.13
C SER A 239 -0.38 15.82 -11.67
N ASN A 240 0.49 16.41 -10.86
CA ASN A 240 0.56 16.09 -9.44
C ASN A 240 -0.74 16.47 -8.69
N GLU A 241 -1.39 17.56 -9.09
CA GLU A 241 -2.69 17.98 -8.57
C GLU A 241 -3.77 16.95 -8.90
N GLU A 242 -3.79 16.44 -10.14
CA GLU A 242 -4.70 15.37 -10.54
C GLU A 242 -4.40 14.06 -9.80
N LEU A 243 -3.14 13.76 -9.45
CA LEU A 243 -2.83 12.60 -8.62
C LEU A 243 -3.33 12.77 -7.18
N LYS A 244 -3.28 13.99 -6.63
CA LYS A 244 -3.69 14.31 -5.26
C LYS A 244 -5.19 14.33 -5.06
N GLU A 245 -5.95 14.78 -6.05
CA GLU A 245 -7.40 14.87 -5.97
C GLU A 245 -8.06 14.14 -7.14
N CYS A 246 -9.01 13.25 -6.85
CA CYS A 246 -9.80 12.58 -7.86
C CYS A 246 -11.29 12.72 -7.54
N GLN A 247 -12.02 13.41 -8.41
CA GLN A 247 -13.47 13.62 -8.28
C GLN A 247 -13.88 14.20 -6.90
N GLY A 248 -13.13 15.19 -6.40
CA GLY A 248 -13.37 15.83 -5.11
C GLY A 248 -12.99 14.98 -3.89
N LYS A 249 -12.23 13.90 -4.08
CA LYS A 249 -11.70 13.06 -3.01
C LYS A 249 -10.18 13.18 -2.94
N ASP A 250 -9.66 13.24 -1.72
CA ASP A 250 -8.24 13.45 -1.44
C ASP A 250 -7.49 12.12 -1.40
N LEU A 251 -6.26 12.12 -1.93
CA LEU A 251 -5.34 11.00 -1.83
C LEU A 251 -5.00 10.76 -0.35
N ILE A 252 -5.19 9.51 0.09
CA ILE A 252 -4.84 9.09 1.45
C ILE A 252 -3.81 7.97 1.50
N LEU A 253 -3.76 7.07 0.51
CA LEU A 253 -2.73 6.02 0.41
C LEU A 253 -2.21 5.90 -1.01
N ALA A 254 -0.92 5.63 -1.16
CA ALA A 254 -0.31 5.22 -2.43
C ALA A 254 0.33 3.84 -2.28
N VAL A 255 0.09 2.96 -3.24
CA VAL A 255 0.62 1.60 -3.28
C VAL A 255 1.71 1.52 -4.33
N TYR A 256 2.88 1.06 -3.92
CA TYR A 256 4.03 0.89 -4.79
C TYR A 256 4.47 -0.57 -4.85
N SER A 257 4.97 -1.01 -6.00
CA SER A 257 5.47 -2.37 -6.17
C SER A 257 6.66 -2.45 -7.12
N GLN A 258 7.48 -3.49 -6.98
CA GLN A 258 8.50 -3.84 -7.98
C GLN A 258 7.84 -4.39 -9.25
N VAL A 259 8.62 -4.46 -10.34
CA VAL A 259 8.16 -4.95 -11.67
C VAL A 259 8.72 -6.33 -11.92
#